data_AF-A0A924TPQ1-F1
#
_entry.id   AF-A0A924TPQ1-F1
#
_cell.length_a   1.000
_cell.length_b   1.000
_cell.length_c   1.000
_cell.angle_alpha   90.00
_cell.angle_beta   90.00
_cell.angle_gamma   90.00
#
_symmetry.space_group_name_H-M   'P 1'
#
loop_
_entity.id
_entity.type
_entity.pdbx_description
1 polymer ?
#
loop_
_entity_poly.entity_id
_entity_poly.type
_entity_poly.pdbx_seq_one_letter_code
_entity_poly.pdbx_strand_id
1 'polypeptide(L)'
;MQRDDALRQLLADRLAAWPCHAPDESGLKRAAVALVVTDEGTGAGLDGVVSPPQPGQWSSRAALILTKRAAHLRRHAGQWALPGGRIDNDETPEQTALRELAEEVGLQLSEADVLGRLDTFITRSGFAMTPVVVWAGEARLLVPDPTEVASIHRIPVSEFLRADAPILELLEGSEQPVLKMPLGDNWIAAPTAALIYQFREVCLLGRATRVAHFEQPKFAWT
;
A
#
# COMPACT_ATOMS: atom_id res chain seq x y z
N MET A 1 -2.66 -17.07 1.62
CA MET A 1 -2.40 -17.22 0.17
C MET A 1 -0.89 -17.38 -0.01
N GLN A 2 -0.44 -18.23 -0.93
CA GLN A 2 0.99 -18.40 -1.22
C GLN A 2 1.42 -17.38 -2.27
N ARG A 3 2.65 -16.89 -2.18
CA ARG A 3 3.33 -16.07 -3.18
C ARG A 3 3.92 -17.00 -4.23
N ASP A 4 3.08 -17.42 -5.16
CA ASP A 4 3.44 -18.30 -6.28
C ASP A 4 2.98 -17.71 -7.62
N ASP A 5 3.32 -18.39 -8.71
CA ASP A 5 2.95 -17.94 -10.06
C ASP A 5 1.44 -17.92 -10.28
N ALA A 6 0.69 -18.81 -9.60
CA ALA A 6 -0.76 -18.83 -9.66
C ALA A 6 -1.36 -17.54 -9.06
N LEU A 7 -0.85 -17.09 -7.90
CA LEU A 7 -1.23 -15.81 -7.35
C LEU A 7 -0.81 -14.66 -8.26
N ARG A 8 0.44 -14.64 -8.74
CA ARG A 8 0.93 -13.58 -9.65
C ARG A 8 0.00 -13.41 -10.86
N GLN A 9 -0.34 -14.53 -11.52
CA GLN A 9 -1.22 -14.53 -12.68
C GLN A 9 -2.63 -14.06 -12.31
N LEU A 10 -3.18 -14.55 -11.19
CA LEU A 10 -4.50 -14.12 -10.70
C LEU A 10 -4.58 -12.60 -10.47
N LEU A 11 -3.56 -12.00 -9.86
CA LEU A 11 -3.53 -10.55 -9.65
C LEU A 11 -3.42 -9.81 -10.98
N ALA A 12 -2.54 -10.26 -11.88
CA ALA A 12 -2.35 -9.66 -13.20
C ALA A 12 -3.63 -9.69 -14.03
N ASP A 13 -4.34 -10.83 -14.08
CA ASP A 13 -5.59 -10.98 -14.84
C ASP A 13 -6.68 -10.04 -14.29
N ARG A 14 -6.79 -9.92 -12.97
CA ARG A 14 -7.78 -9.05 -12.31
C ARG A 14 -7.47 -7.57 -12.55
N LEU A 15 -6.20 -7.19 -12.52
CA LEU A 15 -5.77 -5.83 -12.83
C LEU A 15 -5.97 -5.49 -14.31
N ALA A 16 -5.69 -6.43 -15.22
CA ALA A 16 -5.93 -6.24 -16.65
C ALA A 16 -7.42 -6.10 -16.98
N ALA A 17 -8.29 -6.80 -16.24
CA ALA A 17 -9.74 -6.68 -16.35
C ALA A 17 -10.32 -5.49 -15.58
N TRP A 18 -9.52 -4.79 -14.76
CA TRP A 18 -9.98 -3.67 -13.95
C TRP A 18 -10.00 -2.38 -14.78
N PRO A 19 -11.17 -1.74 -14.99
CA PRO A 19 -11.23 -0.44 -15.62
C PRO A 19 -10.78 0.63 -14.62
N CYS A 20 -9.46 0.77 -14.52
CA CYS A 20 -8.77 1.71 -13.66
C CYS A 20 -9.28 3.13 -13.89
N HIS A 21 -9.70 3.80 -12.82
CA HIS A 21 -10.21 5.17 -12.87
C HIS A 21 -9.15 6.15 -12.41
N ALA A 22 -8.82 7.11 -13.29
CA ALA A 22 -8.05 8.30 -12.95
C ALA A 22 -9.00 9.51 -13.04
N PRO A 23 -9.33 10.17 -11.91
CA PRO A 23 -10.15 11.37 -11.91
C PRO A 23 -9.40 12.54 -12.57
N ASP A 24 -10.07 13.68 -12.75
CA ASP A 24 -9.37 14.90 -13.20
C ASP A 24 -8.31 15.31 -12.18
N GLU A 25 -7.05 15.27 -12.60
CA GLU A 25 -5.89 15.61 -11.76
C GLU A 25 -5.48 17.08 -11.91
N SER A 26 -6.25 17.89 -12.64
CA SER A 26 -5.96 19.30 -12.89
C SER A 26 -5.81 20.08 -11.58
N GLY A 27 -4.63 20.67 -11.38
CA GLY A 27 -4.30 21.44 -10.17
C GLY A 27 -3.89 20.60 -8.96
N LEU A 28 -3.81 19.27 -9.09
CA LEU A 28 -3.32 18.37 -8.05
C LEU A 28 -1.84 18.04 -8.23
N LYS A 29 -1.16 17.72 -7.12
CA LYS A 29 0.18 17.14 -7.16
C LYS A 29 0.05 15.66 -7.47
N ARG A 30 0.65 15.18 -8.56
CA ARG A 30 0.63 13.75 -8.87
C ARG A 30 1.65 13.00 -8.01
N ALA A 31 1.26 11.83 -7.55
CA ALA A 31 2.10 10.92 -6.79
C ALA A 31 1.82 9.47 -7.21
N ALA A 32 2.79 8.60 -7.01
CA ALA A 32 2.60 7.16 -7.18
C ALA A 32 3.07 6.43 -5.92
N VAL A 33 2.38 5.33 -5.58
CA VAL A 33 2.73 4.47 -4.45
C VAL A 33 2.74 3.01 -4.86
N ALA A 34 3.64 2.22 -4.27
CA ALA A 34 3.85 0.82 -4.60
C ALA A 34 3.11 -0.10 -3.62
N LEU A 35 2.16 -0.88 -4.13
CA LEU A 35 1.57 -2.04 -3.47
C LEU A 35 2.40 -3.27 -3.83
N VAL A 36 3.46 -3.52 -3.07
CA VAL A 36 4.46 -4.54 -3.39
C VAL A 36 4.10 -5.87 -2.75
N VAL A 37 3.81 -6.88 -3.58
CA VAL A 37 3.58 -8.27 -3.17
C VAL A 37 4.92 -9.01 -3.08
N THR A 38 5.24 -9.52 -1.89
CA THR A 38 6.47 -10.26 -1.58
C THR A 38 6.15 -11.47 -0.69
N ASP A 39 7.18 -12.22 -0.31
CA ASP A 39 7.10 -13.26 0.70
C ASP A 39 7.00 -12.69 2.13
N GLU A 40 6.39 -13.44 3.01
CA GLU A 40 6.32 -13.14 4.42
C GLU A 40 7.68 -13.45 5.09
N GLY A 41 8.15 -12.53 5.93
CA GLY A 41 9.45 -12.66 6.58
C GLY A 41 9.69 -11.58 7.63
N THR A 42 10.96 -11.23 7.84
CA THR A 42 11.37 -10.23 8.84
C THR A 42 10.59 -8.92 8.70
N GLY A 43 10.12 -8.40 9.84
CA GLY A 43 9.32 -7.17 9.94
C GLY A 43 7.81 -7.42 10.08
N ALA A 44 7.34 -8.67 9.99
CA ALA A 44 5.94 -9.05 10.18
C ALA A 44 5.49 -9.17 11.66
N GLY A 45 6.44 -9.25 12.60
CA GLY A 45 6.18 -9.40 14.03
C GLY A 45 5.69 -8.13 14.71
N LEU A 46 4.48 -7.70 14.37
CA LEU A 46 3.77 -6.62 15.07
C LEU A 46 2.88 -7.21 16.18
N ASP A 47 2.74 -6.47 17.27
CA ASP A 47 1.82 -6.84 18.35
C ASP A 47 0.40 -7.03 17.81
N GLY A 48 -0.21 -8.16 18.15
CA GLY A 48 -1.56 -8.53 17.71
C GLY A 48 -1.68 -9.19 16.34
N VAL A 49 -0.59 -9.28 15.55
CA VAL A 49 -0.61 -10.05 14.29
C VAL A 49 -0.64 -11.54 14.61
N VAL A 50 -1.54 -12.29 13.97
CA VAL A 50 -1.69 -13.72 14.22
C VAL A 50 -0.58 -14.50 13.52
N SER A 51 0.18 -15.27 14.30
CA SER A 51 1.25 -16.18 13.82
C SER A 51 2.30 -15.49 12.93
N PRO A 52 2.95 -14.40 13.39
CA PRO A 52 4.01 -13.78 12.61
C PRO A 52 5.20 -14.75 12.47
N PRO A 53 5.92 -14.71 11.34
CA PRO A 53 7.18 -15.44 11.22
C PRO A 53 8.14 -15.00 12.33
N GLN A 54 8.84 -15.97 12.92
CA GLN A 54 9.90 -15.63 13.88
C GLN A 54 11.04 -14.87 13.19
N PRO A 55 11.80 -14.03 13.91
CA PRO A 55 12.94 -13.34 13.35
C PRO A 55 13.89 -14.29 12.60
N GLY A 56 14.23 -13.96 11.35
CA GLY A 56 15.09 -14.78 10.50
C GLY A 56 14.40 -15.96 9.81
N GLN A 57 13.12 -16.21 10.07
CA GLN A 57 12.31 -17.17 9.33
C GLN A 57 11.60 -16.51 8.14
N TRP A 58 11.51 -17.26 7.06
CA TRP A 58 10.83 -16.87 5.83
C TRP A 58 9.75 -17.88 5.51
N SER A 59 8.64 -17.41 4.95
CA SER A 59 7.55 -18.26 4.50
C SER A 59 7.15 -17.85 3.08
N SER A 60 6.68 -18.81 2.29
CA SER A 60 6.18 -18.52 0.95
C SER A 60 4.81 -17.81 0.97
N ARG A 61 4.25 -17.44 2.12
CA ARG A 61 2.96 -16.73 2.18
C ARG A 61 3.12 -15.33 1.61
N ALA A 62 2.11 -14.84 0.90
CA ALA A 62 2.12 -13.50 0.35
C ALA A 62 1.98 -12.43 1.45
N ALA A 63 2.77 -11.37 1.33
CA ALA A 63 2.77 -10.19 2.18
C ALA A 63 2.84 -8.91 1.34
N LEU A 64 2.48 -7.77 1.94
CA LEU A 64 2.69 -6.43 1.39
C LEU A 64 3.81 -5.71 2.13
N ILE A 65 4.64 -4.96 1.39
CA ILE A 65 5.61 -4.06 2.00
C ILE A 65 4.90 -2.78 2.47
N LEU A 66 5.08 -2.43 3.74
CA LEU A 66 4.72 -1.13 4.32
C LEU A 66 5.92 -0.53 5.05
N THR A 67 5.97 0.79 5.09
CA THR A 67 6.98 1.55 5.84
C THR A 67 6.33 2.28 7.01
N LYS A 68 7.11 2.47 8.08
CA LYS A 68 6.85 3.50 9.09
C LYS A 68 7.69 4.72 8.76
N ARG A 69 7.04 5.86 8.57
CA ARG A 69 7.73 7.13 8.32
C ARG A 69 8.55 7.56 9.53
N ALA A 70 9.74 8.11 9.30
CA ALA A 70 10.65 8.55 10.35
C ALA A 70 10.01 9.62 11.25
N ALA A 71 10.26 9.53 12.57
CA ALA A 71 9.60 10.36 13.58
C ALA A 71 9.95 11.86 13.48
N HIS A 72 11.09 12.19 12.84
CA HIS A 72 11.60 13.55 12.70
C HIS A 72 10.99 14.30 11.50
N LEU A 73 10.17 13.65 10.68
CA LEU A 73 9.56 14.26 9.51
C LEU A 73 8.47 15.26 9.93
N ARG A 74 8.45 16.41 9.26
CA ARG A 74 7.49 17.50 9.53
C ARG A 74 6.03 17.12 9.29
N ARG A 75 5.77 16.10 8.46
CA ARG A 75 4.42 15.61 8.14
C ARG A 75 4.39 14.08 8.29
N HIS A 76 3.27 13.57 8.79
CA HIS A 76 2.97 12.14 8.89
C HIS A 76 3.99 11.28 9.66
N ALA A 77 4.71 11.87 10.62
CA ALA A 77 5.67 11.17 11.47
C ALA A 77 5.05 9.91 12.11
N GLY A 78 5.72 8.76 11.99
CA GLY A 78 5.28 7.49 12.57
C GLY A 78 4.06 6.84 11.92
N GLN A 79 3.52 7.41 10.84
CA GLN A 79 2.38 6.84 10.12
C GLN A 79 2.82 5.66 9.23
N TRP A 80 1.88 4.73 9.04
CA TRP A 80 2.03 3.63 8.09
C TRP A 80 1.83 4.15 6.66
N ALA A 81 2.79 3.85 5.78
CA ALA A 81 2.76 4.26 4.39
C ALA A 81 3.10 3.09 3.44
N LEU A 82 2.61 3.20 2.22
CA LEU A 82 3.17 2.46 1.09
C LEU A 82 4.41 3.23 0.62
N PRO A 83 5.46 2.55 0.13
CA PRO A 83 6.57 3.24 -0.52
C PRO A 83 6.07 4.09 -1.68
N GLY A 84 6.55 5.32 -1.81
CA GLY A 84 6.11 6.19 -2.88
C GLY A 84 6.22 7.67 -2.58
N GLY A 85 6.09 8.46 -3.64
CA GLY A 85 6.34 9.89 -3.59
C GLY A 85 5.79 10.60 -4.82
N ARG A 86 6.32 11.79 -5.08
CA ARG A 86 5.83 12.64 -6.17
C ARG A 86 6.31 12.10 -7.51
N ILE A 87 5.45 12.26 -8.51
CA ILE A 87 5.86 12.04 -9.89
C ILE A 87 6.68 13.25 -10.31
N ASP A 88 7.96 13.05 -10.61
CA ASP A 88 8.87 14.09 -11.04
C ASP A 88 9.10 14.02 -12.56
N ASN A 89 9.24 15.18 -13.20
CA ASN A 89 9.45 15.29 -14.65
C ASN A 89 8.36 14.54 -15.45
N ASP A 90 8.76 13.83 -16.51
CA ASP A 90 7.89 13.05 -17.40
C ASP A 90 7.79 11.57 -17.00
N GLU A 91 8.06 11.23 -15.72
CA GLU A 91 7.90 9.86 -15.23
C GLU A 91 6.45 9.37 -15.36
N THR A 92 6.31 8.10 -15.70
CA THR A 92 5.05 7.37 -15.53
C THR A 92 4.85 7.00 -14.05
N PRO A 93 3.61 6.76 -13.59
CA PRO A 93 3.36 6.27 -12.23
C PRO A 93 4.17 5.02 -11.86
N GLU A 94 4.38 4.09 -12.79
CA GLU A 94 5.21 2.90 -12.60
C GLU A 94 6.66 3.26 -12.35
N GLN A 95 7.23 4.14 -13.16
CA GLN A 95 8.61 4.59 -13.02
C GLN A 95 8.82 5.28 -11.67
N THR A 96 7.90 6.17 -11.28
CA THR A 96 7.93 6.81 -9.96
C THR A 96 7.82 5.76 -8.84
N ALA A 97 6.87 4.84 -8.89
CA ALA A 97 6.70 3.82 -7.85
C ALA A 97 7.95 2.93 -7.71
N LEU A 98 8.60 2.56 -8.82
CA LEU A 98 9.84 1.77 -8.83
C LEU A 98 11.05 2.58 -8.31
N ARG A 99 11.17 3.86 -8.69
CA ARG A 99 12.22 4.76 -8.17
C ARG A 99 12.12 4.91 -6.66
N GLU A 100 10.94 5.27 -6.17
CA GLU A 100 10.68 5.47 -4.73
C GLU A 100 10.89 4.18 -3.94
N LEU A 101 10.54 3.02 -4.52
CA LEU A 101 10.83 1.73 -3.90
C LEU A 101 12.34 1.45 -3.79
N ALA A 102 13.13 1.86 -4.78
CA ALA A 102 14.58 1.75 -4.71
C ALA A 102 15.18 2.74 -3.69
N GLU A 103 14.66 3.96 -3.63
CA GLU A 103 15.13 5.03 -2.73
C GLU A 103 14.78 4.73 -1.27
N GLU A 104 13.50 4.46 -0.95
CA GLU A 104 13.03 4.34 0.43
C GLU A 104 13.36 3.00 1.08
N VAL A 105 13.36 1.90 0.31
CA VAL A 105 13.52 0.54 0.85
C VAL A 105 14.64 -0.28 0.22
N GLY A 106 15.44 0.33 -0.68
CA GLY A 106 16.61 -0.31 -1.27
C GLY A 106 16.27 -1.46 -2.24
N LEU A 107 15.02 -1.54 -2.71
CA LEU A 107 14.55 -2.65 -3.54
C LEU A 107 14.47 -2.21 -5.00
N GLN A 108 15.41 -2.72 -5.81
CA GLN A 108 15.44 -2.48 -7.24
C GLN A 108 14.60 -3.54 -7.98
N LEU A 109 13.60 -3.07 -8.72
CA LEU A 109 12.75 -3.87 -9.59
C LEU A 109 12.65 -3.22 -10.97
N SER A 110 12.12 -3.96 -11.93
CA SER A 110 11.97 -3.52 -13.33
C SER A 110 10.50 -3.34 -13.70
N GLU A 111 10.23 -2.75 -14.87
CA GLU A 111 8.87 -2.64 -15.40
C GLU A 111 8.20 -4.01 -15.61
N ALA A 112 8.97 -5.09 -15.80
CA ALA A 112 8.43 -6.46 -15.92
C ALA A 112 7.86 -7.01 -14.59
N ASP A 113 8.16 -6.37 -13.47
CA ASP A 113 7.64 -6.72 -12.15
C ASP A 113 6.32 -5.99 -11.84
N VAL A 114 5.93 -5.01 -12.65
CA VAL A 114 4.65 -4.30 -12.51
C VAL A 114 3.52 -5.17 -13.04
N LEU A 115 2.46 -5.34 -12.23
CA LEU A 115 1.27 -6.11 -12.61
C LEU A 115 0.12 -5.23 -13.13
N GLY A 116 0.07 -3.95 -12.74
CA GLY A 116 -0.96 -3.01 -13.15
C GLY A 116 -1.25 -1.94 -12.10
N ARG A 117 -2.33 -1.19 -12.32
CA ARG A 117 -2.74 -0.07 -11.46
C ARG A 117 -4.11 -0.29 -10.82
N LEU A 118 -4.30 0.33 -9.67
CA LEU A 118 -5.61 0.57 -9.07
C LEU A 118 -6.02 2.03 -9.26
N ASP A 119 -7.20 2.40 -8.76
CA ASP A 119 -7.73 3.75 -9.00
C ASP A 119 -6.87 4.81 -8.32
N THR A 120 -6.70 5.92 -9.01
CA THR A 120 -6.08 7.10 -8.42
C THR A 120 -6.97 7.64 -7.29
N PHE A 121 -6.37 7.85 -6.13
CA PHE A 121 -7.03 8.36 -4.94
C PHE A 121 -6.65 9.83 -4.71
N ILE A 122 -7.65 10.71 -4.64
CA ILE A 122 -7.42 12.13 -4.35
C ILE A 122 -7.36 12.33 -2.83
N THR A 123 -6.22 12.81 -2.33
CA THR A 123 -6.07 13.17 -0.93
C THR A 123 -6.63 14.57 -0.65
N ARG A 124 -7.06 14.81 0.59
CA ARG A 124 -7.43 16.16 1.05
C ARG A 124 -6.24 17.13 1.09
N SER A 125 -5.02 16.61 1.13
CA SER A 125 -3.78 17.39 1.05
C SER A 125 -3.41 17.81 -0.38
N GLY A 126 -4.25 17.50 -1.38
CA GLY A 126 -4.11 17.95 -2.77
C GLY A 126 -3.21 17.07 -3.63
N PHE A 127 -3.13 15.77 -3.32
CA PHE A 127 -2.41 14.79 -4.13
C PHE A 127 -3.36 13.88 -4.90
N ALA A 128 -3.01 13.55 -6.14
CA ALA A 128 -3.57 12.46 -6.90
C ALA A 128 -2.62 11.26 -6.79
N MET A 129 -2.93 10.31 -5.90
CA MET A 129 -2.07 9.16 -5.62
C MET A 129 -2.46 7.96 -6.50
N THR A 130 -1.59 7.57 -7.42
CA THR A 130 -1.76 6.40 -8.29
C THR A 130 -1.14 5.15 -7.64
N PRO A 131 -1.93 4.13 -7.27
CA PRO A 131 -1.40 2.90 -6.69
C PRO A 131 -0.95 1.93 -7.79
N VAL A 132 0.32 1.53 -7.75
CA VAL A 132 0.92 0.58 -8.68
C VAL A 132 1.15 -0.74 -7.95
N VAL A 133 0.61 -1.84 -8.49
CA VAL A 133 0.81 -3.18 -7.93
C VAL A 133 2.05 -3.80 -8.54
N VAL A 134 2.99 -4.21 -7.69
CA VAL A 134 4.31 -4.73 -8.09
C VAL A 134 4.54 -6.11 -7.47
N TRP A 135 5.12 -7.04 -8.22
CA TRP A 135 5.49 -8.37 -7.75
C TRP A 135 7.00 -8.46 -7.50
N ALA A 136 7.42 -8.45 -6.23
CA ALA A 136 8.84 -8.43 -5.86
C ALA A 136 9.46 -9.82 -5.65
N GLY A 137 8.68 -10.89 -5.74
CA GLY A 137 9.17 -12.24 -5.46
C GLY A 137 9.63 -12.39 -4.01
N GLU A 138 10.86 -12.85 -3.80
CA GLU A 138 11.39 -13.14 -2.45
C GLU A 138 11.98 -11.92 -1.74
N ALA A 139 12.24 -10.80 -2.44
CA ALA A 139 12.78 -9.52 -1.93
C ALA A 139 13.41 -9.53 -0.51
N ARG A 140 14.41 -10.40 -0.26
CA ARG A 140 14.83 -10.73 1.12
C ARG A 140 15.69 -9.66 1.77
N LEU A 141 16.35 -8.85 0.95
CA LEU A 141 17.22 -7.76 1.37
C LEU A 141 16.51 -6.45 1.08
N LEU A 142 16.14 -5.73 2.15
CA LEU A 142 15.59 -4.37 2.09
C LEU A 142 16.44 -3.50 3.01
N VAL A 143 16.72 -2.28 2.58
CA VAL A 143 17.53 -1.31 3.32
C VAL A 143 16.71 -0.03 3.41
N PRO A 144 16.27 0.39 4.60
CA PRO A 144 15.52 1.64 4.74
C PRO A 144 16.44 2.82 4.48
N ASP A 145 15.95 3.85 3.79
CA ASP A 145 16.54 5.17 3.87
C ASP A 145 16.24 5.77 5.26
N PRO A 146 17.26 5.96 6.12
CA PRO A 146 17.04 6.47 7.47
C PRO A 146 16.51 7.91 7.52
N THR A 147 16.58 8.66 6.40
CA THR A 147 16.04 10.02 6.32
C THR A 147 14.51 10.02 6.23
N GLU A 148 13.92 9.00 5.61
CA GLU A 148 12.47 8.96 5.32
C GLU A 148 11.76 7.82 6.06
N VAL A 149 12.44 6.68 6.23
CA VAL A 149 11.87 5.41 6.71
C VAL A 149 12.51 5.00 8.02
N ALA A 150 11.69 4.93 9.08
CA ALA A 150 12.13 4.38 10.37
C ALA A 150 12.23 2.85 10.36
N SER A 151 11.30 2.18 9.70
CA SER A 151 11.28 0.72 9.62
C SER A 151 10.46 0.22 8.44
N ILE A 152 10.84 -0.97 7.94
CA ILE A 152 10.18 -1.67 6.83
C ILE A 152 9.53 -2.94 7.38
N HIS A 153 8.31 -3.18 6.94
CA HIS A 153 7.48 -4.28 7.42
C HIS A 153 6.89 -5.06 6.24
N ARG A 154 6.86 -6.39 6.37
CA ARG A 154 6.19 -7.30 5.46
C ARG A 154 4.90 -7.75 6.12
N ILE A 155 3.78 -7.13 5.79
CA ILE A 155 2.50 -7.43 6.43
C ILE A 155 1.82 -8.57 5.68
N PRO A 156 1.53 -9.71 6.33
CA PRO A 156 0.91 -10.85 5.67
C PRO A 156 -0.43 -10.44 5.05
N VAL A 157 -0.70 -10.89 3.83
CA VAL A 157 -1.98 -10.61 3.15
C VAL A 157 -3.18 -11.08 3.96
N SER A 158 -3.02 -12.13 4.78
CA SER A 158 -4.07 -12.59 5.71
C SER A 158 -4.51 -11.53 6.72
N GLU A 159 -3.65 -10.59 7.09
CA GLU A 159 -4.00 -9.50 8.01
C GLU A 159 -5.02 -8.55 7.36
N PHE A 160 -4.91 -8.31 6.05
CA PHE A 160 -5.90 -7.51 5.31
C PHE A 160 -7.17 -8.28 4.95
N LEU A 161 -7.20 -9.59 5.20
CA LEU A 161 -8.36 -10.46 4.97
C LEU A 161 -9.15 -10.75 6.25
N ARG A 162 -8.83 -10.09 7.37
CA ARG A 162 -9.57 -10.27 8.63
C ARG A 162 -11.05 -9.96 8.48
N ALA A 163 -11.85 -10.61 9.33
CA ALA A 163 -13.30 -10.46 9.34
C ALA A 163 -13.77 -9.09 9.87
N ASP A 164 -12.95 -8.44 10.69
CA ASP A 164 -13.17 -7.08 11.18
C ASP A 164 -12.65 -5.99 10.21
N ALA A 165 -12.20 -6.38 9.01
CA ALA A 165 -11.79 -5.45 7.96
C ALA A 165 -12.88 -5.26 6.88
N PRO A 166 -13.20 -4.01 6.48
CA PRO A 166 -12.62 -2.76 6.96
C PRO A 166 -13.32 -2.24 8.24
N ILE A 167 -12.65 -1.37 8.96
CA ILE A 167 -13.25 -0.57 10.04
C ILE A 167 -13.74 0.74 9.43
N LEU A 168 -15.02 1.05 9.61
CA LEU A 168 -15.64 2.29 9.11
C LEU A 168 -16.03 3.17 10.29
N GLU A 169 -15.47 4.38 10.35
CA GLU A 169 -15.72 5.35 11.41
C GLU A 169 -16.36 6.62 10.84
N LEU A 170 -17.57 6.94 11.28
CA LEU A 170 -18.23 8.20 10.91
C LEU A 170 -17.65 9.33 11.75
N LEU A 171 -17.07 10.33 11.08
CA LEU A 171 -16.63 11.57 11.72
C LEU A 171 -17.80 12.53 11.85
N GLU A 172 -17.86 13.24 12.97
CA GLU A 172 -18.83 14.31 13.17
C GLU A 172 -18.69 15.37 12.06
N GLY A 173 -19.78 15.58 11.31
CA GLY A 173 -19.84 16.52 10.19
C GLY A 173 -19.36 15.99 8.84
N SER A 174 -19.01 14.70 8.71
CA SER A 174 -18.78 14.07 7.41
C SER A 174 -19.95 13.19 6.99
N GLU A 175 -20.30 13.23 5.71
CA GLU A 175 -21.34 12.38 5.11
C GLU A 175 -20.83 10.96 4.81
N GLN A 176 -19.50 10.78 4.75
CA GLN A 176 -18.86 9.51 4.40
C GLN A 176 -17.98 9.03 5.56
N PRO A 177 -17.89 7.71 5.80
CA PRO A 177 -17.04 7.19 6.86
C PRO A 177 -15.56 7.26 6.45
N VAL A 178 -14.69 7.43 7.45
CA VAL A 178 -13.26 7.19 7.30
C VAL A 178 -13.02 5.69 7.26
N LEU A 179 -12.33 5.23 6.21
CA LEU A 179 -11.90 3.85 6.10
C LEU A 179 -10.60 3.62 6.86
N LYS A 180 -10.59 2.57 7.68
CA LYS A 180 -9.42 2.02 8.34
C LYS A 180 -9.26 0.54 8.04
N MET A 181 -8.02 0.08 7.96
CA MET A 181 -7.66 -1.33 7.88
C MET A 181 -7.03 -1.77 9.21
N PRO A 182 -7.49 -2.85 9.84
CA PRO A 182 -6.86 -3.39 11.03
C PRO A 182 -5.43 -3.86 10.71
N LEU A 183 -4.52 -3.69 11.67
CA LEU A 183 -3.15 -4.16 11.60
C LEU A 183 -2.63 -4.48 13.00
N GLY A 184 -2.59 -5.76 13.34
CA GLY A 184 -2.29 -6.21 14.70
C GLY A 184 -3.32 -5.66 15.69
N ASP A 185 -2.84 -5.08 16.79
CA ASP A 185 -3.70 -4.37 17.78
C ASP A 185 -3.99 -2.91 17.39
N ASN A 186 -3.54 -2.48 16.22
CA ASN A 186 -3.67 -1.11 15.70
C ASN A 186 -4.45 -1.08 14.38
N TRP A 187 -4.42 0.07 13.71
CA TRP A 187 -5.03 0.26 12.41
C TRP A 187 -4.20 1.20 11.53
N ILE A 188 -4.44 1.12 10.23
CA ILE A 188 -4.02 2.07 9.19
C ILE A 188 -5.26 2.85 8.77
N ALA A 189 -5.17 4.16 8.55
CA ALA A 189 -6.27 4.95 8.00
C ALA A 189 -6.02 5.35 6.54
N ALA A 190 -7.07 5.84 5.87
CA ALA A 190 -6.96 6.46 4.56
C ALA A 190 -5.95 7.63 4.57
N PRO A 191 -5.20 7.86 3.47
CA PRO A 191 -5.36 7.23 2.15
C PRO A 191 -4.79 5.80 2.06
N THR A 192 -3.73 5.46 2.81
CA THR A 192 -3.06 4.15 2.74
C THR A 192 -4.03 2.97 2.92
N ALA A 193 -4.93 3.06 3.90
CA ALA A 193 -5.92 2.00 4.14
C ALA A 193 -6.91 1.82 2.99
N ALA A 194 -7.30 2.90 2.31
CA ALA A 194 -8.22 2.84 1.18
C ALA A 194 -7.58 2.10 0.00
N LEU A 195 -6.30 2.34 -0.26
CA LEU A 195 -5.55 1.67 -1.32
C LEU A 195 -5.36 0.18 -1.03
N ILE A 196 -5.01 -0.17 0.21
CA ILE A 196 -4.91 -1.57 0.65
C ILE A 196 -6.27 -2.27 0.56
N TYR A 197 -7.35 -1.59 0.96
CA TYR A 197 -8.70 -2.13 0.85
C TYR A 197 -9.08 -2.36 -0.62
N GLN A 198 -8.81 -1.42 -1.52
CA GLN A 198 -9.08 -1.64 -2.95
C GLN A 198 -8.28 -2.82 -3.50
N PHE A 199 -7.00 -2.95 -3.14
CA PHE A 199 -6.18 -4.10 -3.51
C PHE A 199 -6.79 -5.42 -3.01
N ARG A 200 -7.24 -5.47 -1.75
CA ARG A 200 -7.93 -6.64 -1.19
C ARG A 200 -9.17 -7.00 -2.00
N GLU A 201 -10.04 -6.03 -2.23
CA GLU A 201 -11.31 -6.25 -2.92
C GLU A 201 -11.09 -6.69 -4.37
N VAL A 202 -10.34 -5.90 -5.14
CA VAL A 202 -10.15 -6.12 -6.58
C VAL A 202 -9.20 -7.29 -6.82
N CYS A 203 -7.99 -7.24 -6.26
CA CYS A 203 -6.93 -8.16 -6.63
C CYS A 203 -7.03 -9.49 -5.89
N LEU A 204 -7.43 -9.51 -4.61
CA LEU A 204 -7.47 -10.77 -3.83
C LEU A 204 -8.84 -11.44 -3.86
N LEU A 205 -9.92 -10.67 -3.85
CA LEU A 205 -11.29 -11.19 -3.71
C LEU A 205 -12.11 -11.10 -5.00
N GLY A 206 -11.60 -10.43 -6.05
CA GLY A 206 -12.27 -10.32 -7.34
C GLY A 206 -13.55 -9.47 -7.31
N ARG A 207 -13.69 -8.58 -6.32
CA ARG A 207 -14.82 -7.67 -6.16
C ARG A 207 -14.51 -6.30 -6.74
N ALA A 208 -15.43 -5.78 -7.54
CA ALA A 208 -15.30 -4.47 -8.17
C ALA A 208 -15.60 -3.34 -7.17
N THR A 209 -14.65 -3.03 -6.29
CA THR A 209 -14.85 -2.03 -5.22
C THR A 209 -14.05 -0.75 -5.48
N ARG A 210 -14.76 0.38 -5.55
CA ARG A 210 -14.18 1.73 -5.62
C ARG A 210 -14.00 2.28 -4.21
N VAL A 211 -12.98 3.10 -3.98
CA VAL A 211 -12.66 3.62 -2.63
C VAL A 211 -12.60 5.15 -2.54
N ALA A 212 -12.71 5.86 -3.66
CA ALA A 212 -12.60 7.32 -3.71
C ALA A 212 -13.67 8.08 -2.90
N HIS A 213 -14.77 7.43 -2.54
CA HIS A 213 -15.86 8.02 -1.76
C HIS A 213 -15.60 8.03 -0.25
N PHE A 214 -14.61 7.27 0.25
CA PHE A 214 -14.32 7.23 1.69
C PHE A 214 -13.66 8.53 2.16
N GLU A 215 -14.01 8.93 3.38
CA GLU A 215 -13.44 10.09 4.03
C GLU A 215 -12.00 9.83 4.50
N GLN A 216 -11.23 10.90 4.67
CA GLN A 216 -9.88 10.87 5.21
C GLN A 216 -9.85 11.47 6.63
N PRO A 217 -9.09 10.87 7.57
CA PRO A 217 -9.01 11.39 8.93
C PRO A 217 -8.41 12.80 8.95
N LYS A 218 -8.78 13.62 9.94
CA LYS A 218 -8.36 15.03 10.05
C LYS A 218 -6.83 15.22 9.97
N PHE A 219 -6.05 14.28 10.50
CA PHE A 219 -4.58 14.34 10.46
C PHE A 219 -3.98 14.10 9.07
N ALA A 220 -4.75 13.59 8.10
CA ALA A 220 -4.31 13.37 6.72
C ALA A 220 -4.51 14.61 5.82
N TRP A 221 -5.10 15.69 6.35
CA TRP A 221 -5.46 16.88 5.57
C TRP A 221 -4.26 17.81 5.31
N THR A 222 -3.14 17.64 6.02
CA THR A 222 -1.98 18.55 6.01
C THR A 222 -0.72 17.91 5.47
#